data_AF-A0A4C1UEL7-F1
#
_entry.id   AF-A0A4C1UEL7-F1
#
_cell.length_a   1.000
_cell.length_b   1.000
_cell.length_c   1.000
_cell.angle_alpha   90.00
_cell.angle_beta   90.00
_cell.angle_gamma   90.00
#
_symmetry.space_group_name_H-M   'P 1'
#
loop_
_entity.id
_entity.type
_entity.pdbx_description
1 polymer ?
#
loop_
_entity_poly.entity_id
_entity_poly.type
_entity_poly.pdbx_seq_one_letter_code
_entity_poly.pdbx_strand_id
1 'polypeptide(L)'
;MEDERLFDERVSIRDSARPLKKYGSISSLIKRDEEYIKHVMIKGDTLQGIALKYGVTMEKIRRANRLFTSDSLFLREYLYIPVTKDSPFYESGERVTQISPPTYRASIGGLPSDDFPPGSPDEKQSFDDFLNRVDTSLADIKKHVEKSKENSE
;
A
#
# COMPACT_ATOMS: atom_id res chain seq x y z
N MET A 1 40.22 -27.20 -40.63
CA MET A 1 40.05 -26.18 -39.58
C MET A 1 38.68 -26.45 -39.01
N GLU A 2 38.64 -27.25 -37.95
CA GLU A 2 37.41 -27.75 -37.34
C GLU A 2 36.85 -26.63 -36.46
N ASP A 3 35.63 -26.18 -36.75
CA ASP A 3 34.93 -25.17 -35.97
C ASP A 3 34.47 -25.80 -34.64
N GLU A 4 35.34 -25.73 -33.63
CA GLU A 4 34.98 -25.90 -32.23
C GLU A 4 34.03 -24.77 -31.81
N ARG A 5 32.74 -24.94 -32.12
CA ARG A 5 31.68 -24.29 -31.34
C ARG A 5 31.57 -25.00 -29.99
N LEU A 6 32.63 -24.80 -29.21
CA LEU A 6 32.71 -25.10 -27.80
C LEU A 6 31.53 -24.41 -27.14
N PHE A 7 30.63 -25.23 -26.59
CA PHE A 7 29.49 -24.78 -25.82
C PHE A 7 29.94 -23.69 -24.86
N ASP A 8 29.22 -22.58 -24.85
CA ASP A 8 29.37 -21.49 -23.90
C ASP A 8 28.88 -21.95 -22.50
N GLU A 9 29.48 -23.04 -22.01
CA GLU A 9 29.10 -23.83 -20.83
C GLU A 9 29.40 -23.11 -19.51
N ARG A 10 29.76 -21.82 -19.58
CA ARG A 10 30.14 -20.99 -18.44
C ARG A 10 29.26 -19.76 -18.24
N VAL A 11 28.06 -19.74 -18.82
CA VAL A 11 27.06 -18.74 -18.44
C VAL A 11 26.45 -19.12 -17.09
N SER A 12 26.73 -18.31 -16.08
CA SER A 12 26.21 -18.47 -14.72
C SER A 12 24.68 -18.56 -14.72
N ILE A 13 24.13 -19.63 -14.15
CA ILE A 13 22.67 -19.80 -13.97
C ILE A 13 22.07 -18.68 -13.10
N ARG A 14 22.91 -17.91 -12.36
CA ARG A 14 22.46 -16.72 -11.64
C ARG A 14 21.89 -15.64 -12.55
N ASP A 15 22.39 -15.50 -13.77
CA ASP A 15 21.96 -14.44 -14.69
C ASP A 15 20.75 -14.82 -15.54
N SER A 16 20.45 -16.12 -15.65
CA SER A 16 19.27 -16.64 -16.37
C SER A 16 18.05 -16.90 -15.46
N ALA A 17 18.23 -16.90 -14.14
CA ALA A 17 17.15 -17.12 -13.19
C ALA A 17 16.35 -15.84 -12.96
N ARG A 18 15.05 -15.86 -13.29
CA ARG A 18 14.11 -14.82 -12.87
C ARG A 18 14.20 -14.66 -11.34
N PRO A 19 14.22 -13.43 -10.79
CA PRO A 19 14.30 -13.22 -9.35
C PRO A 19 13.14 -13.95 -8.65
N LEU A 20 13.49 -14.86 -7.75
CA LEU A 20 12.52 -15.64 -6.99
C LEU A 20 11.66 -14.70 -6.13
N LYS A 21 10.33 -14.86 -6.19
CA LYS A 21 9.43 -14.14 -5.29
C LYS A 21 9.76 -14.54 -3.84
N LYS A 22 10.27 -13.60 -3.04
CA LYS A 22 10.60 -13.83 -1.63
C LYS A 22 9.30 -13.98 -0.82
N TYR A 23 9.23 -15.01 0.02
CA TYR A 23 8.12 -15.18 0.96
C TYR A 23 7.94 -13.88 1.78
N GLY A 24 6.69 -13.42 1.92
CA GLY A 24 6.36 -12.13 2.56
C GLY A 24 6.28 -10.92 1.61
N SER A 25 6.58 -11.07 0.32
CA SER A 25 6.34 -10.02 -0.68
C SER A 25 4.85 -9.89 -0.97
N ILE A 26 4.12 -9.12 -0.15
CA ILE A 26 2.70 -8.82 -0.33
C ILE A 26 2.44 -7.63 -1.28
N SER A 27 3.49 -6.95 -1.75
CA SER A 27 3.34 -5.65 -2.43
C SER A 27 2.90 -5.72 -3.90
N SER A 28 3.00 -6.89 -4.58
CA SER A 28 2.78 -6.97 -6.03
C SER A 28 1.56 -7.76 -6.49
N LEU A 29 0.69 -8.25 -5.59
CA LEU A 29 -0.32 -9.21 -6.04
C LEU A 29 -1.59 -8.59 -6.63
N ILE A 30 -1.96 -7.34 -6.35
CA ILE A 30 -3.23 -6.84 -6.89
C ILE A 30 -3.21 -5.32 -7.10
N LYS A 31 -2.63 -4.89 -8.23
CA LYS A 31 -3.11 -3.64 -8.86
C LYS A 31 -4.48 -3.96 -9.43
N ARG A 32 -5.51 -3.82 -8.60
CA ARG A 32 -6.87 -3.79 -9.14
C ARG A 32 -6.95 -2.47 -9.87
N ASP A 33 -7.06 -2.50 -11.20
CA ASP A 33 -7.56 -1.38 -11.97
C ASP A 33 -9.05 -1.22 -11.64
N GLU A 34 -9.34 -0.94 -10.37
CA GLU A 34 -10.64 -0.57 -9.88
C GLU A 34 -10.79 0.91 -10.23
N GLU A 35 -11.72 1.18 -11.14
CA GLU A 35 -12.09 2.54 -11.44
C GLU A 35 -13.13 3.00 -10.43
N TYR A 36 -12.90 4.19 -9.88
CA TYR A 36 -13.78 4.78 -8.89
C TYR A 36 -14.58 5.91 -9.53
N ILE A 37 -15.90 5.85 -9.36
CA ILE A 37 -16.78 6.98 -9.62
C ILE A 37 -17.01 7.73 -8.32
N LYS A 38 -16.84 9.05 -8.36
CA LYS A 38 -17.23 9.93 -7.25
C LYS A 38 -18.74 10.16 -7.30
N HIS A 39 -19.44 9.70 -6.27
CA HIS A 39 -20.88 9.91 -6.10
C HIS A 39 -21.15 10.88 -4.96
N VAL A 40 -21.75 12.03 -5.27
CA VAL A 40 -22.16 13.03 -4.27
C VAL A 40 -23.40 12.52 -3.54
N MET A 41 -23.37 12.58 -2.20
CA MET A 41 -24.47 12.15 -1.34
C MET A 41 -25.60 13.18 -1.37
N ILE A 42 -26.83 12.73 -1.61
CA ILE A 42 -28.05 13.54 -1.52
C ILE A 42 -28.85 13.09 -0.27
N LYS A 43 -29.61 14.00 0.33
CA LYS A 43 -30.52 13.67 1.44
C LYS A 43 -31.50 12.58 1.01
N GLY A 44 -31.38 11.39 1.59
CA GLY A 44 -32.18 10.21 1.24
C GLY A 44 -31.40 9.09 0.56
N ASP A 45 -30.14 9.33 0.17
CA ASP A 45 -29.28 8.27 -0.33
C ASP A 45 -28.94 7.26 0.78
N THR A 46 -28.99 5.99 0.41
CA THR A 46 -28.63 4.86 1.28
C THR A 46 -27.55 4.05 0.61
N LEU A 47 -26.67 3.42 1.40
CA LEU A 47 -25.62 2.55 0.85
C LEU A 47 -26.20 1.43 -0.02
N GLN A 48 -27.36 0.91 0.38
CA GLN A 48 -28.14 -0.10 -0.34
C GLN A 48 -28.61 0.44 -1.69
N GLY A 49 -29.24 1.61 -1.72
CA GLY A 49 -29.73 2.23 -2.95
C GLY A 49 -28.59 2.53 -3.92
N ILE A 50 -27.46 3.00 -3.41
CA ILE A 50 -26.25 3.26 -4.20
C ILE A 50 -25.66 1.96 -4.74
N ALA A 51 -25.53 0.94 -3.90
CA ALA A 51 -25.05 -0.38 -4.32
C ALA A 51 -25.88 -0.92 -5.51
N LEU A 52 -27.21 -0.83 -5.42
CA LEU A 52 -28.12 -1.23 -6.48
C LEU A 52 -27.98 -0.36 -7.74
N LYS A 53 -27.89 0.96 -7.57
CA LYS A 53 -27.73 1.91 -8.68
C LYS A 53 -26.49 1.62 -9.51
N TYR A 54 -25.36 1.36 -8.86
CA TYR A 54 -24.09 1.15 -9.56
C TYR A 54 -23.78 -0.33 -9.87
N GLY A 55 -24.61 -1.27 -9.40
CA GLY A 55 -24.43 -2.70 -9.61
C GLY A 55 -23.26 -3.30 -8.82
N VAL A 56 -22.97 -2.74 -7.64
CA VAL A 56 -21.84 -3.13 -6.79
C VAL A 56 -22.31 -3.63 -5.43
N THR A 57 -21.46 -4.38 -4.71
CA THR A 57 -21.82 -4.81 -3.35
C THR A 57 -21.53 -3.71 -2.33
N MET A 58 -22.36 -3.65 -1.27
CA MET A 58 -22.17 -2.70 -0.16
C MET A 58 -20.77 -2.84 0.47
N GLU A 59 -20.27 -4.07 0.57
CA GLU A 59 -18.94 -4.36 1.11
C GLU A 59 -17.82 -3.74 0.30
N LYS A 60 -17.93 -3.76 -1.04
CA LYS A 60 -16.95 -3.13 -1.94
C LYS A 60 -16.93 -1.61 -1.73
N ILE A 61 -18.10 -0.97 -1.65
CA ILE A 61 -18.19 0.47 -1.36
C ILE A 61 -17.60 0.78 0.02
N ARG A 62 -17.93 -0.02 1.05
CA ARG A 62 -17.37 0.16 2.39
C ARG A 62 -15.85 0.05 2.41
N ARG A 63 -15.30 -0.97 1.77
CA ARG A 63 -13.85 -1.19 1.69
C ARG A 63 -13.16 -0.04 0.97
N ALA A 64 -13.71 0.42 -0.16
CA ALA A 64 -13.16 1.54 -0.93
C ALA A 64 -13.14 2.85 -0.14
N ASN A 65 -14.17 3.11 0.68
CA ASN A 65 -14.31 4.35 1.45
C ASN A 65 -13.84 4.26 2.90
N ARG A 66 -13.30 3.11 3.32
CA ARG A 66 -12.89 2.80 4.70
C ARG A 66 -14.03 3.05 5.71
N LEU A 67 -15.23 2.63 5.34
CA LEU A 67 -16.44 2.78 6.16
C LEU A 67 -16.67 1.53 7.03
N PHE A 68 -16.95 1.76 8.31
CA PHE A 68 -17.36 0.73 9.25
C PHE A 68 -18.89 0.55 9.27
N THR A 69 -19.36 -0.46 10.01
CA THR A 69 -20.80 -0.74 10.15
C THR A 69 -21.53 0.38 10.89
N SER A 70 -20.85 1.00 11.87
CA SER A 70 -21.35 2.09 12.71
C SER A 70 -21.30 3.47 12.06
N ASP A 71 -20.69 3.60 10.87
CA ASP A 71 -20.44 4.91 10.28
C ASP A 71 -21.71 5.51 9.68
N SER A 72 -21.90 6.80 9.94
CA SER A 72 -23.01 7.59 9.44
C SER A 72 -22.71 8.14 8.04
N LEU A 73 -23.38 7.59 7.02
CA LEU A 73 -23.19 7.96 5.62
C LEU A 73 -23.58 9.41 5.32
N PHE A 74 -24.58 9.93 6.04
CA PHE A 74 -25.09 11.29 5.88
C PHE A 74 -24.10 12.38 6.30
N LEU A 75 -23.02 12.02 7.00
CA LEU A 75 -21.93 12.93 7.34
C LEU A 75 -20.91 13.09 6.21
N ARG A 76 -20.98 12.24 5.19
CA ARG A 76 -20.10 12.29 4.02
C ARG A 76 -20.73 13.15 2.94
N GLU A 77 -19.92 13.95 2.28
CA GLU A 77 -20.33 14.72 1.10
C GLU A 77 -20.35 13.84 -0.17
N TYR A 78 -19.45 12.84 -0.24
CA TYR A 78 -19.33 11.95 -1.38
C TYR A 78 -18.80 10.56 -0.97
N LEU A 79 -19.04 9.57 -1.84
CA LEU A 79 -18.47 8.23 -1.78
C LEU A 79 -17.79 7.85 -3.09
N TYR A 80 -16.70 7.11 -2.98
CA TYR A 80 -16.00 6.46 -4.10
C TYR A 80 -16.59 5.08 -4.36
N ILE A 81 -17.10 4.87 -5.57
CA ILE A 81 -17.78 3.62 -5.91
C ILE A 81 -16.91 2.83 -6.89
N PRO A 82 -16.41 1.64 -6.50
CA PRO A 82 -15.61 0.80 -7.38
C PRO A 82 -16.52 0.18 -8.45
N VAL A 83 -16.49 0.70 -9.67
CA VAL A 83 -17.28 0.18 -10.79
C VAL A 83 -16.46 -0.78 -11.65
N THR A 84 -17.12 -1.81 -12.16
CA THR A 84 -16.56 -2.70 -13.19
C THR A 84 -16.89 -2.15 -14.57
N LYS A 85 -16.05 -2.47 -15.57
CA LYS A 85 -16.18 -1.99 -16.96
C LYS A 85 -17.51 -2.40 -17.62
N ASP A 86 -18.17 -3.42 -17.07
CA ASP A 86 -19.43 -3.95 -17.57
C ASP A 86 -20.67 -3.22 -17.01
N SER A 87 -20.50 -2.27 -16.08
CA SER A 87 -21.62 -1.50 -15.52
C SER A 87 -22.04 -0.38 -16.46
N PRO A 88 -23.35 -0.18 -16.74
CA PRO A 88 -23.83 0.88 -17.60
C PRO A 88 -23.50 2.30 -17.10
N PHE A 89 -23.12 2.43 -15.82
CA PHE A 89 -22.72 3.70 -15.23
C PHE A 89 -21.22 4.01 -15.36
N TYR A 90 -20.42 3.08 -15.90
CA TYR A 90 -18.97 3.20 -16.08
C TYR A 90 -18.55 4.37 -17.00
N GLU A 91 -19.37 4.73 -17.99
CA GLU A 91 -19.07 5.83 -18.93
C GLU A 91 -19.54 7.21 -18.47
N SER A 92 -20.34 7.29 -17.40
CA SER A 92 -21.08 8.52 -17.03
C SER A 92 -20.46 9.36 -15.91
N GLY A 93 -19.35 8.91 -15.32
CA GLY A 93 -18.77 9.51 -14.11
C GLY A 93 -17.42 10.21 -14.32
N GLU A 94 -17.19 11.28 -13.55
CA GLU A 94 -15.88 11.91 -13.41
C GLU A 94 -14.90 10.90 -12.79
N ARG A 95 -13.96 10.39 -13.59
CA ARG A 95 -13.02 9.33 -13.20
C ARG A 95 -11.95 9.87 -12.26
N VAL A 96 -11.83 9.27 -11.08
CA VAL A 96 -10.72 9.57 -10.15
C VAL A 96 -9.77 8.37 -10.14
N THR A 97 -8.65 8.49 -10.85
CA THR A 97 -7.73 7.36 -11.10
C THR A 97 -6.88 7.02 -9.88
N GLN A 98 -6.78 7.89 -8.86
CA GLN A 98 -5.96 7.65 -7.68
C GLN A 98 -6.58 8.33 -6.44
N ILE A 99 -7.06 7.54 -5.49
CA ILE A 99 -7.25 7.98 -4.11
C ILE A 99 -5.86 8.01 -3.47
N SER A 100 -5.23 9.19 -3.42
CA SER A 100 -4.05 9.39 -2.58
C SER A 100 -4.44 9.06 -1.14
N PRO A 101 -3.72 8.15 -0.45
CA PRO A 101 -4.06 7.83 0.93
C PRO A 101 -3.99 9.11 1.77
N PRO A 102 -4.94 9.36 2.69
CA PRO A 102 -4.82 10.47 3.62
C PRO A 102 -3.52 10.27 4.41
N THR A 103 -2.62 11.24 4.34
CA THR A 103 -1.36 11.25 5.08
C THR A 103 -1.67 11.27 6.57
N TYR A 104 -1.90 10.11 7.19
CA TYR A 104 -1.87 9.99 8.64
C TYR A 104 -0.39 10.07 9.04
N ARG A 105 0.13 11.31 9.12
CA ARG A 105 1.43 11.55 9.77
C ARG A 105 1.20 11.22 11.25
N ALA A 106 1.50 9.98 11.63
CA ALA A 106 1.61 9.61 13.03
C ALA A 106 2.59 10.60 13.66
N SER A 107 2.05 11.50 14.47
CA SER A 107 2.85 12.49 15.19
C SER A 107 3.48 11.76 16.35
N ILE A 108 4.50 10.95 16.05
CA ILE A 108 5.45 10.49 17.06
C ILE A 108 6.29 11.72 17.37
N GLY A 109 6.01 12.36 18.52
CA GLY A 109 6.73 13.54 18.96
C GLY A 109 8.23 13.25 19.03
N GLY A 110 9.02 14.02 18.27
CA GLY A 110 10.48 13.92 18.27
C GLY A 110 11.17 13.97 16.90
N LEU A 111 10.44 14.15 15.79
CA LEU A 111 11.07 14.33 14.48
C LEU A 111 11.35 15.82 14.21
N PRO A 112 12.58 16.24 13.87
CA PRO A 112 12.79 17.56 13.28
C PRO A 112 11.92 17.67 12.02
N SER A 113 11.17 18.77 11.96
CA SER A 113 10.34 19.16 10.84
C SER A 113 11.24 19.83 9.82
N ASP A 114 12.03 19.06 9.09
CA ASP A 114 12.56 19.57 7.83
C ASP A 114 11.54 19.26 6.75
N ASP A 115 10.92 20.33 6.25
CA ASP A 115 10.02 20.38 5.10
C ASP A 115 10.75 19.92 3.83
N PHE A 116 10.90 18.61 3.65
CA PHE A 116 11.45 18.06 2.41
C PHE A 116 10.32 17.77 1.40
N PRO A 117 10.39 18.32 0.18
CA PRO A 117 9.42 18.02 -0.87
C PRO A 117 9.54 16.56 -1.34
N PRO A 118 8.42 15.91 -1.68
CA PRO A 118 8.42 14.51 -2.08
C PRO A 118 9.21 14.31 -3.37
N GLY A 119 10.16 13.36 -3.37
CA GLY A 119 10.93 12.96 -4.56
C GLY A 119 12.40 13.41 -4.59
N SER A 120 12.99 13.84 -3.47
CA SER A 120 14.43 14.08 -3.39
C SER A 120 15.22 12.77 -3.17
N PRO A 121 16.46 12.66 -3.67
CA PRO A 121 17.32 11.47 -3.47
C PRO A 121 17.59 11.15 -1.99
N ASP A 122 17.41 12.14 -1.12
CA ASP A 122 17.73 12.09 0.31
C ASP A 122 16.70 11.31 1.14
N GLU A 123 15.53 10.98 0.58
CA GLU A 123 14.51 10.14 1.26
C GLU A 123 15.03 8.73 1.57
N LYS A 124 15.84 8.15 0.69
CA LYS A 124 16.36 6.78 0.88
C LYS A 124 17.43 6.74 1.96
N GLN A 125 18.30 7.75 1.99
CA GLN A 125 19.32 7.88 3.04
C GLN A 125 18.68 8.11 4.41
N SER A 126 17.63 8.93 4.48
CA SER A 126 16.90 9.17 5.72
C SER A 126 16.20 7.92 6.25
N PHE A 127 15.64 7.10 5.36
CA PHE A 127 15.01 5.84 5.76
C PHE A 127 16.03 4.79 6.23
N ASP A 128 17.15 4.64 5.51
CA ASP A 128 18.21 3.71 5.88
C ASP A 128 18.87 4.11 7.21
N ASP A 129 19.10 5.41 7.46
CA ASP A 129 19.63 5.91 8.73
C ASP A 129 18.67 5.66 9.90
N PHE A 130 17.36 5.88 9.69
CA PHE A 130 16.35 5.58 10.68
C PHE A 130 16.34 4.08 11.05
N LEU A 131 16.37 3.19 10.05
CA LEU A 131 16.39 1.74 10.31
C LEU A 131 17.66 1.31 11.04
N ASN A 132 18.82 1.82 10.63
CA ASN A 132 20.09 1.54 11.29
C ASN A 132 20.07 1.96 12.77
N ARG A 133 19.46 3.12 13.07
CA ARG A 133 19.31 3.60 14.44
C ARG A 133 18.37 2.74 15.28
N VAL A 134 17.25 2.29 14.70
CA VAL A 134 16.30 1.38 15.35
C VAL A 134 16.96 0.03 15.65
N ASP A 135 17.66 -0.54 14.69
CA ASP A 135 18.35 -1.82 14.84
C ASP A 135 19.46 -1.74 15.90
N THR A 136 20.19 -0.63 15.95
CA THR A 136 21.20 -0.38 17.00
C THR A 136 20.56 -0.31 18.38
N SER A 137 19.47 0.45 18.53
CA SER A 137 18.73 0.54 19.80
C SER A 137 18.19 -0.82 20.25
N LEU A 138 17.71 -1.65 19.32
CA LEU A 138 17.24 -3.00 19.63
C LEU A 138 18.37 -3.93 20.07
N ALA A 139 19.55 -3.81 19.45
CA ALA A 139 20.72 -4.58 19.83
C ALA A 139 21.17 -4.26 21.26
N ASP A 140 21.18 -2.98 21.63
CA ASP A 140 21.53 -2.53 22.98
C ASP A 140 20.54 -3.04 24.03
N ILE A 141 19.23 -2.95 23.75
CA ILE A 141 18.17 -3.48 24.61
C ILE A 141 18.36 -5.00 24.79
N LYS A 142 18.58 -5.73 23.70
CA LYS A 142 18.78 -7.19 23.75
C LYS A 142 19.98 -7.56 24.62
N LYS A 143 21.11 -6.87 24.44
CA LYS A 143 22.33 -7.09 25.24
C LYS A 143 22.10 -6.80 26.72
N HIS A 144 21.35 -5.75 27.04
CA HIS A 144 21.05 -5.41 28.43
C HIS A 144 20.15 -6.46 29.10
N VAL A 145 19.14 -6.96 28.38
CA VAL A 145 18.26 -8.04 28.85
C VAL A 145 19.03 -9.33 29.07
N GLU A 146 19.90 -9.71 28.15
CA GLU A 146 20.73 -10.92 28.25
C GLU A 146 21.67 -10.85 29.47
N LYS A 147 22.35 -9.72 29.66
CA LYS A 147 23.18 -9.46 30.86
C LYS A 147 22.38 -9.52 32.16
N SER A 148 21.13 -9.05 32.18
CA SER A 148 20.27 -9.11 33.36
C SER A 148 19.81 -10.52 33.72
N LYS A 149 19.70 -11.41 32.72
CA LYS A 149 19.34 -12.82 32.93
C LYS A 149 20.53 -13.62 33.46
N GLU A 150 21.72 -13.40 32.92
CA GLU A 150 22.96 -14.04 33.40
C GLU A 150 23.29 -13.66 34.85
N ASN A 151 22.91 -12.46 35.29
CA ASN A 151 23.14 -12.00 36.66
C ASN A 151 22.03 -12.41 37.65
N SER A 152 21.07 -13.24 37.21
CA SER A 152 19.94 -13.73 37.99
C SER A 152 19.94 -15.27 38.16
N GLU A 153 20.97 -15.96 37.69
CA GLU A 153 21.33 -17.35 38.03
C GLU A 153 22.52 -17.36 39.00
#